data_AF-A0A5N5FBF7-F1
#
_entry.id   AF-A0A5N5FBF7-F1
#
_cell.length_a   1.000
_cell.length_b   1.000
_cell.length_c   1.000
_cell.angle_alpha   90.00
_cell.angle_beta   90.00
_cell.angle_gamma   90.00
#
_symmetry.space_group_name_H-M   'P 1'
#
loop_
_entity.id
_entity.type
_entity.pdbx_description
1 polymer ?
#
loop_
_entity_poly.entity_id
_entity_poly.type
_entity_poly.pdbx_seq_one_letter_code
_entity_poly.pdbx_strand_id
1 'polypeptide(L)' 'MELDLLSEEANVFKLIGPVLVKQDLAEGKANVQKRIEYISEELKRLDATLQDLEEKQNSKKETEPNYSSPQY' A
#
# COMPACT_ATOMS: atom_id res chain seq x y z
N MET A 1 -1.82 -10.67 14.69
CA MET A 1 -3.11 -10.18 14.16
C MET A 1 -4.21 -10.56 15.14
N GLU A 2 -5.34 -9.84 15.22
CA GLU A 2 -6.42 -10.20 16.17
C GLU A 2 -6.94 -11.63 15.97
N LEU A 3 -7.08 -12.08 14.71
CA LEU A 3 -7.49 -13.46 14.39
C LEU A 3 -6.50 -14.52 14.91
N ASP A 4 -5.23 -14.17 15.18
CA ASP A 4 -4.23 -15.12 15.70
C ASP A 4 -4.44 -15.41 17.18
N LEU A 5 -5.22 -14.58 17.88
CA LEU A 5 -5.51 -14.73 19.31
C LEU A 5 -6.77 -15.57 19.56
N LEU A 6 -7.50 -15.93 18.51
CA LEU A 6 -8.73 -16.71 18.59
C LEU A 6 -8.43 -18.20 18.76
N SER A 7 -9.27 -18.90 19.53
CA SER A 7 -9.26 -20.37 19.56
C SER A 7 -9.71 -20.95 18.22
N GLU A 8 -9.33 -22.21 17.95
CA GLU A 8 -9.67 -22.88 16.68
C GLU A 8 -11.19 -23.07 16.50
N GLU A 9 -11.97 -23.10 17.58
CA GLU A 9 -13.43 -23.21 17.54
C GLU A 9 -14.15 -21.85 17.47
N ALA A 10 -13.41 -20.74 17.40
CA ALA A 10 -14.00 -19.41 17.39
C ALA A 10 -14.86 -19.19 16.13
N ASN A 11 -16.06 -18.63 16.32
CA ASN A 11 -16.90 -18.25 15.20
C ASN A 11 -16.43 -16.92 14.60
N VAL A 12 -15.98 -16.95 13.35
CA VAL A 12 -15.64 -15.75 12.57
C VAL A 12 -16.73 -15.49 11.53
N PHE A 13 -17.04 -14.21 11.32
CA PHE A 13 -18.02 -13.78 10.33
C PHE A 13 -17.44 -12.69 9.45
N LYS A 14 -17.80 -12.74 8.17
CA LYS A 14 -17.47 -11.71 7.18
C LYS A 14 -18.71 -10.89 6.87
N LEU A 15 -18.58 -9.57 6.94
CA LEU A 15 -19.61 -8.65 6.49
C LEU A 15 -19.58 -8.56 4.95
N ILE A 16 -20.69 -8.93 4.31
CA ILE A 16 -20.90 -8.81 2.87
C ILE A 16 -22.23 -8.06 2.65
N GLY A 17 -22.13 -6.80 2.23
CA GLY A 17 -23.29 -5.92 2.15
C GLY A 17 -23.96 -5.78 3.53
N PRO A 18 -25.29 -5.95 3.65
CA PRO A 18 -25.99 -5.89 4.93
C PRO A 18 -25.97 -7.20 5.73
N VAL A 19 -25.23 -8.24 5.31
CA VAL A 19 -25.30 -9.60 5.89
C VAL A 19 -23.96 -10.05 6.47
N LEU A 20 -24.02 -10.79 7.59
CA LEU A 20 -22.89 -11.52 8.17
C LEU A 20 -22.90 -12.97 7.70
N VAL A 21 -21.80 -13.39 7.06
CA VAL A 21 -21.62 -14.76 6.57
C VAL A 21 -20.59 -15.46 7.44
N LYS A 22 -20.91 -16.65 7.95
CA LYS A 22 -19.96 -17.45 8.73
C LYS A 22 -18.78 -17.82 7.84
N GLN A 23 -17.57 -17.63 8.33
CA GLN A 23 -16.34 -17.92 7.62
C GLN A 23 -15.44 -18.83 8.46
N ASP A 24 -14.70 -19.70 7.77
CA ASP A 24 -13.65 -20.50 8.37
C ASP A 24 -12.52 -19.60 8.91
N LEU A 25 -11.99 -19.91 10.09
CA LEU A 25 -10.95 -19.11 10.74
C LEU A 25 -9.65 -19.09 9.92
N ALA A 26 -9.24 -20.23 9.36
CA ALA A 26 -8.03 -20.31 8.56
C ALA A 26 -8.18 -19.53 7.24
N GLU A 27 -9.34 -19.63 6.59
CA GLU A 27 -9.67 -18.82 5.43
C GLU A 27 -9.70 -17.31 5.78
N GLY A 28 -10.23 -16.95 6.94
CA GLY A 28 -10.23 -15.59 7.48
C GLY A 28 -8.81 -15.05 7.62
N LYS A 29 -7.93 -15.81 8.26
CA LYS A 29 -6.51 -15.46 8.46
C LYS A 29 -5.79 -15.27 7.12
N ALA A 30 -5.91 -16.24 6.22
CA ALA A 30 -5.27 -16.18 4.89
C ALA A 30 -5.75 -14.96 4.08
N ASN A 31 -7.05 -14.66 4.12
CA ASN A 31 -7.62 -13.52 3.39
C ASN A 31 -7.13 -12.17 3.93
N VAL A 32 -7.05 -12.00 5.25
CA VAL A 32 -6.55 -10.76 5.84
C VAL A 32 -5.05 -10.60 5.58
N GLN A 33 -4.26 -11.67 5.75
CA GLN A 33 -2.83 -11.67 5.48
C GLN A 33 -2.53 -11.27 4.03
N LYS A 34 -3.22 -11.89 3.06
CA LYS A 34 -3.07 -11.56 1.63
C LYS A 34 -3.41 -10.11 1.31
N ARG A 35 -4.40 -9.52 1.99
CA ARG A 35 -4.73 -8.10 1.81
C ARG A 35 -3.66 -7.18 2.38
N ILE A 36 -3.09 -7.51 3.54
CA ILE A 36 -1.98 -6.77 4.13
C ILE A 36 -0.79 -6.79 3.16
N GLU A 37 -0.41 -7.97 2.67
CA GLU A 37 0.67 -8.11 1.69
C GLU A 37 0.42 -7.28 0.43
N TYR A 38 -0.78 -7.37 -0.14
CA TYR A 38 -1.13 -6.57 -1.31
C TYR A 38 -0.97 -5.06 -1.05
N ILE A 39 -1.48 -4.56 0.07
CA ILE A 39 -1.36 -3.14 0.46
C ILE A 39 0.11 -2.75 0.65
N SER A 40 0.89 -3.59 1.32
CA SER A 40 2.33 -3.33 1.51
C SER A 40 3.09 -3.26 0.18
N GLU A 41 2.76 -4.11 -0.78
CA GLU A 41 3.36 -4.07 -2.11
C GLU A 41 2.90 -2.85 -2.94
N GLU A 42 1.65 -2.40 -2.79
CA GLU A 42 1.19 -1.15 -3.39
C GLU A 42 1.91 0.07 -2.82
N LEU A 43 2.15 0.11 -1.50
CA LEU A 43 2.92 1.19 -0.87
C LEU A 43 4.33 1.27 -1.45
N LYS A 44 5.03 0.13 -1.58
CA LYS A 44 6.37 0.09 -2.20
C LYS A 44 6.36 0.58 -3.65
N ARG A 45 5.35 0.22 -4.43
CA ARG A 45 5.20 0.72 -5.82
C ARG A 45 4.99 2.23 -5.85
N LEU A 46 4.20 2.76 -4.92
CA LEU A 46 3.98 4.20 -4.82
C LEU A 46 5.26 4.93 -4.44
N ASP A 47 6.02 4.43 -3.46
CA ASP A 47 7.30 5.02 -3.04
C ASP A 47 8.30 5.04 -4.21
N ALA A 48 8.41 3.94 -4.96
CA ALA A 48 9.27 3.88 -6.14
C ALA A 48 8.83 4.88 -7.23
N THR A 49 7.52 5.05 -7.41
CA THR A 49 6.97 6.03 -8.35
C THR A 49 7.30 7.46 -7.91
N LEU A 50 7.21 7.76 -6.62
CA LEU A 50 7.56 9.07 -6.08
C LEU A 50 9.05 9.36 -6.30
N GLN A 51 9.93 8.39 -6.01
CA GLN A 51 11.36 8.55 -6.23
C GLN A 51 11.70 8.82 -7.71
N ASP A 52 11.14 8.05 -8.64
CA ASP A 52 11.35 8.26 -10.08
C ASP A 52 10.86 9.66 -10.54
N LEU A 53 9.75 10.14 -9.99
CA LEU A 53 9.26 11.49 -10.29
C LEU A 53 10.16 12.59 -9.73
N GLU A 54 10.69 12.42 -8.51
CA GLU A 54 11.65 13.35 -7.91
C GLU A 54 12.96 13.42 -8.72
N GLU A 55 13.50 12.28 -9.13
CA GLU A 55 14.69 12.20 -9.99
C GLU A 55 14.46 12.87 -11.35
N LYS A 56 13.29 12.65 -11.96
CA LYS A 56 12.89 13.32 -13.21
C LYS A 56 12.71 14.83 -13.04
N GLN A 57 12.22 15.28 -11.90
CA GLN A 57 12.08 16.70 -11.62
C GLN A 57 13.45 17.37 -11.41
N ASN A 58 14.35 16.72 -10.69
CA ASN A 58 15.68 17.26 -10.40
C ASN A 58 16.55 17.31 -11.65
N SER A 59 16.56 16.25 -12.46
CA SER A 59 17.29 16.23 -13.74
C SER A 59 16.85 17.35 -14.68
N LYS A 60 15.55 17.65 -14.76
CA LYS A 60 15.05 18.79 -15.56
C LYS A 60 15.57 20.13 -15.05
N LYS A 61 15.56 20.36 -13.74
CA LYS A 61 16.10 21.59 -13.13
C LYS A 61 17.60 21.78 -13.39
N GLU A 62 18.37 20.68 -13.43
CA GLU A 62 19.81 20.73 -13.73
C GLU A 62 20.09 21.02 -15.20
N THR A 63 19.20 20.60 -16.10
CA THR A 63 19.34 20.84 -17.55
C THR A 63 18.85 22.22 -18.01
N GLU A 64 18.10 22.95 -17.17
CA GLU A 64 17.76 24.34 -17.47
C GLU A 64 19.03 25.20 -17.35
N PRO A 65 19.46 25.88 -18.43
CA PRO A 65 20.59 26.78 -18.35
C PRO A 65 20.27 27.83 -17.29
N ASN A 66 21.17 28.01 -16.33
CA ASN A 66 21.12 29.16 -15.44
C ASN A 66 21.27 30.42 -16.31
N TYR A 67 20.15 30.96 -16.79
CA TYR A 67 20.05 32.32 -17.33
C TYR A 67 20.18 33.28 -16.14
N SER A 68 21.35 33.25 -15.49
CA SER A 68 21.82 34.37 -14.72
C SER A 68 21.88 35.54 -15.70
N SER A 69 20.94 36.47 -15.54
CA SER A 69 20.84 37.70 -16.34
C SER A 69 22.23 38.30 -16.52
N PRO A 70 22.64 38.67 -17.76
CA PRO A 70 23.87 39.44 -17.96
C PRO A 70 23.79 40.70 -17.10
N GLN A 71 24.76 40.87 -16.20
CA GLN A 71 24.93 42.08 -15.41
C GLN A 71 25.40 43.20 -16.34
N TYR A 72 24.47 43.99 -16.88
CA TYR A 72 24.73 45.29 -17.49
C TYR A 72 23.57 46.25 -17.23
#